data_AF-A0A7W8HXJ4-F1
#
_entry.id   AF-A0A7W8HXJ4-F1
#
_cell.length_a   1.000
_cell.length_b   1.000
_cell.length_c   1.000
_cell.angle_alpha   90.00
_cell.angle_beta   90.00
_cell.angle_gamma   90.00
#
_symmetry.space_group_name_H-M   'P 1'
#
loop_
_entity.id
_entity.type
_entity.pdbx_description
1 polymer ?
#
loop_
_entity_poly.entity_id
_entity_poly.type
_entity_poly.pdbx_seq_one_letter_code
_entity_poly.pdbx_strand_id
1 'polypeptide(L)'
;MTDHPTTDASAPESGPDTDRPILNADVPHATPDRPLSEAARRALMEAAERRAAGGEYALQPEHGGPRGPEPTRYGDWEKKGLAIDF
;
A
#
# COMPACT_ATOMS: atom_id res chain seq x y z
N MET A 1 24.81 9.14 50.27
CA MET A 1 23.73 10.15 50.37
C MET A 1 24.11 11.31 49.48
N THR A 2 23.65 11.27 48.23
CA THR A 2 23.40 12.46 47.41
C THR A 2 22.49 12.01 46.28
N ASP A 3 21.20 12.22 46.51
CA ASP A 3 20.14 12.09 45.52
C ASP A 3 20.39 13.07 44.36
N HIS A 4 20.25 12.60 43.13
CA HIS A 4 20.15 13.47 41.96
C HIS A 4 18.67 13.76 41.69
N PRO A 5 18.22 15.03 41.74
CA PRO A 5 16.87 15.40 41.34
C PRO A 5 16.83 15.49 39.80
N THR A 6 16.02 14.65 39.15
CA THR A 6 15.64 14.87 37.75
C THR A 6 14.34 15.66 37.73
N THR A 7 14.45 16.86 37.19
CA THR A 7 13.44 17.87 36.95
C THR A 7 12.17 17.34 36.27
N ASP A 8 11.04 17.75 36.83
CA ASP A 8 9.71 17.75 36.21
C ASP A 8 9.74 18.50 34.87
N ALA A 9 9.58 17.77 33.77
CA ALA A 9 9.33 18.34 32.45
C ALA A 9 7.84 18.15 32.14
N SER A 10 7.07 19.14 32.58
CA SER A 10 5.74 19.45 32.11
C SER A 10 5.66 19.42 30.57
N ALA A 11 4.50 18.99 30.07
CA ALA A 11 4.17 18.60 28.69
C ALA A 11 4.52 19.62 27.59
N PRO A 12 4.25 19.26 26.32
CA PRO A 12 3.34 20.14 25.61
C PRO A 12 2.10 19.40 25.13
N GLU A 13 0.98 20.04 25.44
CA GLU A 13 -0.36 19.77 25.00
C GLU A 13 -0.40 19.53 23.48
N SER A 14 -1.10 18.47 23.07
CA SER A 14 -1.37 18.18 21.67
C SER A 14 -2.20 19.31 21.06
N GLY A 15 -1.55 20.21 20.33
CA GLY A 15 -2.21 21.16 19.44
C GLY A 15 -2.97 20.45 18.31
N PRO A 16 -3.84 21.15 17.56
CA PRO A 16 -4.63 20.53 16.51
C PRO A 16 -3.69 20.03 15.41
N ASP A 17 -3.64 18.72 15.25
CA ASP A 17 -2.81 17.99 14.29
C ASP A 17 -3.33 18.26 12.86
N THR A 18 -3.04 19.44 12.34
CA THR A 18 -3.62 19.99 11.09
C THR A 18 -2.81 19.55 9.86
N ASP A 19 -1.74 18.79 10.05
CA ASP A 19 -0.77 18.42 9.00
C ASP A 19 -0.65 16.90 8.80
N ARG A 20 -1.50 16.10 9.46
CA ARG A 20 -1.60 14.67 9.14
C ARG A 20 -2.34 14.51 7.82
N PRO A 21 -1.73 13.88 6.80
CA PRO A 21 -2.44 13.61 5.57
C PRO A 21 -3.63 12.71 5.85
N ILE A 22 -4.79 13.07 5.31
CA ILE A 22 -6.00 12.24 5.36
C ILE A 22 -5.66 10.89 4.70
N LEU A 23 -5.66 9.84 5.51
CA LEU A 23 -5.28 8.49 5.12
C LEU A 23 -6.37 7.88 4.22
N ASN A 24 -5.98 7.11 3.19
CA ASN A 24 -6.81 6.74 2.02
C ASN A 24 -7.92 5.71 2.29
N ALA A 25 -8.63 5.81 3.41
CA ALA A 25 -9.66 4.85 3.83
C ALA A 25 -10.84 4.77 2.85
N ASP A 26 -11.07 5.80 2.05
CA ASP A 26 -12.13 5.89 1.04
C ASP A 26 -11.71 5.32 -0.33
N VAL A 27 -10.43 5.01 -0.53
CA VAL A 27 -9.91 4.52 -1.81
C VAL A 27 -9.77 2.99 -1.76
N PRO A 28 -10.54 2.24 -2.57
CA PRO A 28 -10.47 0.78 -2.56
C PRO A 28 -9.08 0.30 -3.01
N HIS A 29 -8.52 -0.66 -2.27
CA HIS A 29 -7.20 -1.25 -2.48
C HIS A 29 -6.01 -0.28 -2.34
N ALA A 30 -6.22 0.88 -1.70
CA ALA A 30 -5.12 1.74 -1.26
C ALA A 30 -4.51 1.23 0.05
N THR A 31 -3.22 1.50 0.24
CA THR A 31 -2.61 1.38 1.57
C THR A 31 -3.13 2.52 2.45
N PRO A 32 -3.66 2.23 3.65
CA PRO A 32 -4.26 3.25 4.50
C PRO A 32 -3.20 4.26 4.96
N ASP A 33 -2.02 3.80 5.38
CA ASP A 33 -1.04 4.63 6.13
C ASP A 33 -0.11 5.50 5.27
N ARG A 34 -0.26 5.48 3.94
CA ARG A 34 0.64 6.23 3.04
C ARG A 34 -0.15 7.23 2.19
N PRO A 35 0.15 8.53 2.25
CA PRO A 35 -0.55 9.52 1.42
C PRO A 35 -0.39 9.20 -0.07
N LEU A 36 -1.50 9.25 -0.81
CA LEU A 36 -1.49 9.12 -2.27
C LEU A 36 -1.46 10.49 -2.95
N SER A 37 -0.80 10.57 -4.10
CA SER A 37 -0.99 11.70 -5.01
C SER A 37 -2.40 11.68 -5.60
N GLU A 38 -2.90 12.84 -6.06
CA GLU A 38 -4.21 12.94 -6.71
C GLU A 38 -4.33 11.99 -7.91
N ALA A 39 -3.27 11.90 -8.72
CA ALA A 39 -3.20 10.99 -9.86
C ALA A 39 -3.31 9.51 -9.45
N ALA A 40 -2.62 9.12 -8.37
CA ALA A 40 -2.67 7.75 -7.86
C ALA A 40 -4.07 7.40 -7.32
N ARG A 41 -4.69 8.33 -6.58
CA ARG A 41 -6.06 8.19 -6.08
C ARG A 41 -7.06 8.02 -7.23
N ARG A 42 -6.97 8.84 -8.29
CA ARG A 42 -7.81 8.73 -9.49
C ARG A 42 -7.64 7.38 -10.19
N ALA A 43 -6.40 6.91 -10.36
CA ALA A 43 -6.12 5.63 -11.00
C ALA A 43 -6.73 4.44 -10.23
N LEU A 44 -6.65 4.45 -8.89
CA LEU A 44 -7.22 3.39 -8.06
C LEU A 44 -8.75 3.37 -8.11
N MET A 45 -9.39 4.55 -8.09
CA MET A 45 -10.85 4.64 -8.23
C MET A 45 -11.31 4.10 -9.60
N GLU A 46 -10.68 4.50 -10.70
CA GLU A 46 -11.01 4.01 -12.04
C GLU A 46 -10.79 2.49 -12.17
N ALA A 47 -9.72 1.95 -11.57
CA ALA A 47 -9.47 0.51 -11.53
C ALA A 47 -10.52 -0.26 -10.70
N ALA A 48 -11.05 0.36 -9.64
CA ALA A 48 -12.14 -0.21 -8.86
C ALA A 48 -13.46 -0.18 -9.63
N GLU A 49 -13.77 0.91 -10.34
CA GLU A 49 -14.92 1.01 -11.24
C GLU A 49 -14.85 -0.06 -12.34
N ARG A 50 -13.69 -0.26 -12.97
CA ARG A 50 -13.49 -1.32 -13.97
C ARG A 50 -13.73 -2.71 -13.41
N ARG A 51 -13.31 -3.00 -12.18
CA ARG A 51 -13.55 -4.30 -11.53
C ARG A 51 -14.99 -4.49 -11.08
N ALA A 52 -15.66 -3.42 -10.67
CA ALA A 52 -17.08 -3.47 -10.36
C ALA A 52 -17.93 -3.70 -11.62
N ALA A 53 -17.51 -3.13 -12.76
CA ALA A 53 -18.18 -3.29 -14.05
C ALA A 53 -17.82 -4.60 -14.76
N GLY A 54 -16.57 -5.03 -14.67
CA GLY A 54 -16.07 -6.31 -15.18
C GLY A 54 -16.35 -7.39 -14.15
N GLY A 55 -17.48 -8.09 -14.29
CA GLY A 55 -17.89 -9.15 -13.37
C GLY A 55 -16.83 -10.22 -13.15
N GLU A 56 -17.05 -11.06 -12.14
CA GLU A 56 -16.12 -12.15 -11.84
C GLU A 56 -16.03 -13.14 -13.02
N TYR A 57 -14.83 -13.26 -13.59
CA TYR A 57 -14.54 -14.32 -14.53
C TYR A 57 -14.42 -15.62 -13.73
N ALA A 58 -15.41 -16.50 -13.87
CA ALA A 58 -15.32 -17.87 -13.40
C ALA A 58 -14.31 -18.64 -14.27
N LEU A 59 -13.02 -18.41 -14.02
CA LEU A 59 -11.95 -19.18 -14.64
C LEU A 59 -11.98 -20.59 -14.02
N GLN A 60 -11.92 -21.60 -14.87
CA GLN A 60 -11.80 -22.98 -14.43
C GLN A 60 -10.51 -23.12 -13.59
N PRO A 61 -10.55 -23.88 -12.47
CA PRO A 61 -9.34 -24.16 -11.72
C PRO A 61 -8.28 -24.82 -12.61
N GLU A 62 -7.06 -24.31 -12.55
CA GLU A 62 -5.92 -24.94 -13.21
C GLU A 62 -5.49 -26.18 -12.42
N HIS A 63 -5.41 -27.35 -13.08
CA HIS A 63 -4.98 -28.61 -12.47
C HIS A 63 -3.58 -28.99 -12.93
N GLY A 64 -2.66 -29.20 -11.99
CA GLY A 64 -1.28 -29.60 -12.29
C GLY A 64 -0.38 -28.48 -12.82
N GLY A 65 -0.91 -27.25 -12.95
CA GLY A 65 -0.13 -26.06 -13.22
C GLY A 65 0.65 -25.55 -12.01
N PRO A 66 1.60 -24.62 -12.21
CA PRO A 66 2.28 -23.95 -11.12
C PRO A 66 1.26 -23.25 -10.19
N ARG A 67 1.56 -23.20 -8.89
CA ARG A 67 0.75 -22.43 -7.94
C ARG A 67 0.92 -20.93 -8.23
N GLY A 68 0.12 -20.39 -9.13
CA GLY A 68 0.15 -18.97 -9.52
C GLY A 68 0.53 -18.76 -10.99
N PRO A 69 0.65 -17.49 -11.43
CA PRO A 69 1.05 -17.17 -12.81
C PRO A 69 2.37 -17.85 -13.16
N GLU A 70 2.45 -18.39 -14.38
CA GLU A 70 3.61 -19.11 -14.92
C GLU A 70 4.93 -18.38 -14.58
N PRO A 71 5.85 -19.00 -13.81
CA PRO A 71 7.11 -18.35 -13.42
C PRO A 71 8.01 -18.06 -14.62
N THR A 72 7.86 -18.79 -15.72
CA THR A 72 8.56 -18.49 -16.99
C THR A 72 8.06 -17.22 -17.68
N ARG A 73 6.97 -16.60 -17.20
CA ARG A 73 6.48 -15.30 -17.71
C ARG A 73 6.90 -14.10 -16.87
N TYR A 74 7.45 -14.29 -15.66
CA TYR A 74 7.79 -13.20 -14.74
C TYR A 74 9.03 -13.57 -13.90
N GLY A 75 10.23 -13.24 -14.38
CA GLY A 75 11.44 -13.41 -13.58
C GLY A 75 12.76 -13.49 -14.34
N ASP A 76 12.74 -13.84 -15.63
CA ASP A 76 13.98 -14.05 -16.40
C ASP A 76 14.80 -12.76 -16.61
N TRP A 77 14.16 -11.59 -16.46
CA TRP A 77 14.78 -10.27 -16.64
C TRP A 77 14.79 -9.48 -15.33
N GLU A 78 14.45 -10.08 -14.18
CA GLU A 78 14.22 -9.34 -12.94
C GLU A 78 15.19 -9.70 -11.81
N LYS A 79 15.75 -8.68 -11.15
CA LYS A 79 16.50 -8.81 -9.90
C LYS A 79 15.91 -7.92 -8.83
N LYS A 80 15.45 -8.53 -7.73
CA LYS A 80 14.72 -7.84 -6.62
C LYS A 80 13.46 -7.09 -7.09
N GLY A 81 12.77 -7.60 -8.13
CA GLY A 81 11.56 -6.98 -8.68
C GLY A 81 11.80 -5.77 -9.58
N LEU A 82 13.04 -5.53 -10.03
CA LEU A 82 13.34 -4.58 -11.09
C LEU A 82 13.75 -5.33 -12.36
N ALA A 83 13.14 -4.97 -13.49
CA ALA A 83 13.56 -5.44 -14.80
C ALA A 83 14.94 -4.84 -15.18
N ILE A 84 15.88 -5.69 -15.58
CA ILE A 84 17.26 -5.35 -15.95
C ILE A 84 17.60 -6.02 -17.30
N ASP A 85 18.19 -5.24 -18.19
CA ASP A 85 18.70 -5.65 -19.51
C ASP A 85 20.14 -5.11 -19.70
N PHE A 86 21.05 -5.99 -20.16
CA PHE A 86 22.53 -5.88 -20.26
C PHE A 86 23.33 -5.68 -18.95
#